data_AF-X0UP98-F1
#
_entry.id   AF-X0UP98-F1
#
_cell.length_a   1.000
_cell.length_b   1.000
_cell.length_c   1.000
_cell.angle_alpha   90.00
_cell.angle_beta   90.00
_cell.angle_gamma   90.00
#
_symmetry.space_group_name_H-M   'P 1'
#
loop_
_entity.id
_entity.type
_entity.pdbx_description
1 polymer ?
#
loop_
_entity_poly.entity_id
_entity_poly.type
_entity_poly.pdbx_seq_one_letter_code
_entity_poly.pdbx_strand_id
1 'polypeptide(L)'
;GLNSPFSEMKKIFFDKEKMLEKKYLSILEKIVGIYKDFEHEKIKEIKGAELDKLIRDTDDYLKRLKELRKQIEKRSQEKTIEQIHKDIFGLLEAILGKKSQVRTISEFEGLVKKGKFTQQHLRILRDVIKAKTEFKKGKLNAHKVDAARKNASILINDLIDYSQRSDLVSLEKGRMRLRYKKNGKDMTAELLHCNGISFLFREEGVKKITDKIENSSMKEVSGCIEQQKSKKGLKVHPRVFDLVKNELGDFEIIL
;
A
#
# COMPACT_ATOMS: atom_id res chain seq x y z
N GLY A 1 -15.19 27.50 -23.42
CA GLY A 1 -14.41 26.96 -22.30
C GLY A 1 -14.53 25.46 -22.33
N LEU A 2 -13.41 24.74 -22.28
CA LEU A 2 -13.22 23.30 -22.05
C LEU A 2 -11.75 22.99 -22.43
N ASN A 3 -11.11 22.07 -21.71
CA ASN A 3 -9.72 21.69 -21.92
C ASN A 3 -9.46 21.25 -23.37
N SER A 4 -8.78 22.08 -24.17
CA SER A 4 -8.26 21.65 -25.46
C SER A 4 -7.17 20.58 -25.23
N PRO A 5 -7.07 19.54 -26.07
CA PRO A 5 -5.97 18.57 -26.04
C PRO A 5 -4.58 19.22 -25.98
N PHE A 6 -4.42 20.41 -26.58
CA PHE A 6 -3.21 21.23 -26.46
C PHE A 6 -2.93 21.68 -25.01
N SER A 7 -3.96 22.17 -24.32
CA SER A 7 -3.86 22.67 -22.95
C SER A 7 -3.43 21.54 -22.00
N GLU A 8 -4.03 20.35 -22.16
CA GLU A 8 -3.66 19.17 -21.36
C GLU A 8 -2.26 18.68 -21.68
N MET A 9 -1.88 18.64 -22.96
CA MET A 9 -0.54 18.25 -23.39
C MET A 9 0.54 19.17 -22.80
N LYS A 10 0.31 20.48 -22.84
CA LYS A 10 1.19 21.47 -22.21
C LYS A 10 1.26 21.27 -20.69
N LYS A 11 0.12 21.24 -20.01
CA LYS A 11 0.03 21.12 -18.56
C LYS A 11 0.74 19.87 -18.03
N ILE A 12 0.51 18.73 -18.68
CA ILE A 12 1.06 17.45 -18.22
C ILE A 12 2.51 17.32 -18.66
N PHE A 13 2.79 17.35 -19.96
CA PHE A 13 4.10 16.92 -20.47
C PHE A 13 5.15 18.04 -20.49
N PHE A 14 4.76 19.31 -20.47
CA PHE A 14 5.70 20.43 -20.42
C PHE A 14 5.76 21.07 -19.03
N ASP A 15 4.62 21.43 -18.42
CA ASP A 15 4.63 22.15 -17.15
C ASP A 15 4.96 21.23 -15.97
N LYS A 16 4.30 20.08 -15.87
CA LYS A 16 4.44 19.16 -14.73
C LYS A 16 5.58 18.16 -14.90
N GLU A 17 5.53 17.35 -15.96
CA GLU A 17 6.44 16.21 -16.12
C GLU A 17 7.78 16.57 -16.77
N LYS A 18 7.85 17.75 -17.41
CA LYS A 18 9.04 18.28 -18.11
C LYS A 18 9.61 17.30 -19.15
N MET A 19 8.74 16.54 -19.82
CA MET A 19 9.08 15.50 -20.80
C MET A 19 8.96 15.95 -22.25
N LEU A 20 8.32 17.08 -22.53
CA LEU A 20 8.18 17.64 -23.87
C LEU A 20 8.84 19.01 -23.92
N GLU A 21 9.52 19.33 -25.02
CA GLU A 21 10.24 20.58 -25.23
C GLU A 21 9.33 21.66 -25.82
N LYS A 22 9.65 22.93 -25.54
CA LYS A 22 8.82 24.08 -25.98
C LYS A 22 8.59 24.11 -27.50
N LYS A 23 9.59 23.73 -28.30
CA LYS A 23 9.48 23.74 -29.78
C LYS A 23 8.32 22.88 -30.29
N TYR A 24 8.04 21.76 -29.62
CA TYR A 24 6.98 20.83 -30.02
C TYR A 24 5.59 21.34 -29.63
N LEU A 25 5.50 22.11 -28.53
CA LEU A 25 4.27 22.84 -28.21
C LEU A 25 3.97 23.91 -29.25
N SER A 26 5.01 24.65 -29.70
CA SER A 26 4.85 25.68 -30.72
C SER A 26 4.39 25.12 -32.07
N ILE A 27 4.84 23.91 -32.44
CA ILE A 27 4.36 23.20 -33.63
C ILE A 27 2.85 22.90 -33.50
N LEU A 28 2.42 22.34 -32.36
CA LEU A 28 1.01 22.03 -32.15
C LEU A 28 0.13 23.28 -32.10
N GLU A 29 0.61 24.34 -31.44
CA GLU A 29 -0.07 25.63 -31.37
C GLU A 29 -0.25 26.24 -32.76
N LYS A 30 0.78 26.17 -33.62
CA LYS A 30 0.71 26.62 -35.01
C LYS A 30 -0.33 25.84 -35.81
N ILE A 31 -0.36 24.52 -35.69
CA ILE A 31 -1.32 23.66 -36.41
C ILE A 31 -2.75 23.96 -35.97
N VAL A 32 -3.00 24.06 -34.66
CA VAL A 32 -4.33 24.41 -34.11
C VAL A 32 -4.76 25.80 -34.56
N GLY A 33 -3.82 26.76 -34.63
CA GLY A 33 -4.07 28.10 -35.15
C GLY A 33 -4.52 28.08 -36.61
N ILE A 34 -3.75 27.41 -37.48
CA ILE A 34 -4.09 27.26 -38.90
C ILE A 34 -5.47 26.62 -39.08
N TYR A 35 -5.77 25.56 -38.33
CA TYR A 35 -7.06 24.88 -38.42
C TYR A 35 -8.22 25.81 -38.03
N LYS A 36 -8.08 26.59 -36.95
CA LYS A 36 -9.09 27.59 -36.55
C LYS A 36 -9.24 28.72 -37.57
N ASP A 37 -8.12 29.24 -38.08
CA ASP A 37 -8.16 30.32 -39.06
C ASP A 37 -8.73 29.87 -40.41
N PHE A 38 -8.56 28.59 -40.75
CA PHE A 38 -9.24 27.95 -41.87
C PHE A 38 -10.74 27.76 -41.61
N GLU A 39 -11.15 27.24 -40.44
CA GLU A 39 -12.56 27.12 -40.04
C GLU A 39 -13.30 28.46 -40.01
N HIS A 40 -12.59 29.55 -39.69
CA HIS A 40 -13.12 30.91 -39.70
C HIS A 40 -12.94 31.65 -41.04
N GLU A 41 -12.57 30.95 -42.11
CA GLU A 41 -12.35 31.49 -43.47
C GLU A 41 -11.36 32.67 -43.55
N LYS A 42 -10.50 32.84 -42.54
CA LYS A 42 -9.46 33.87 -42.51
C LYS A 42 -8.30 33.54 -43.42
N ILE A 43 -8.02 32.25 -43.60
CA ILE A 43 -7.00 31.74 -44.51
C ILE A 43 -7.70 30.97 -45.62
N LYS A 44 -7.54 31.44 -46.87
CA LYS A 44 -8.10 30.81 -48.07
C LYS A 44 -7.05 30.03 -48.87
N GLU A 45 -5.77 30.37 -48.72
CA GLU A 45 -4.65 29.71 -49.39
C GLU A 45 -3.45 29.60 -48.45
N ILE A 46 -2.72 28.49 -48.55
CA ILE A 46 -1.45 28.25 -47.86
C ILE A 46 -0.35 28.11 -48.91
N LYS A 47 0.76 28.84 -48.73
CA LYS A 47 1.89 28.78 -49.66
C LYS A 47 2.57 27.40 -49.61
N GLY A 48 3.04 26.90 -50.75
CA GLY A 48 3.76 25.61 -50.83
C GLY A 48 4.94 25.51 -49.87
N ALA A 49 5.76 26.56 -49.74
CA ALA A 49 6.87 26.58 -48.80
C ALA A 49 6.44 26.51 -47.32
N GLU A 50 5.24 27.02 -46.99
CA GLU A 50 4.67 26.89 -45.66
C GLU A 50 4.12 25.48 -45.41
N LEU A 51 3.51 24.87 -46.43
CA LEU A 51 3.10 23.47 -46.40
C LEU A 51 4.31 22.53 -46.18
N ASP A 52 5.42 22.75 -46.90
CA ASP A 52 6.66 21.98 -46.72
C ASP A 52 7.25 22.11 -45.32
N LYS A 53 7.10 23.30 -44.70
CA LYS A 53 7.52 23.51 -43.32
C LYS A 53 6.59 22.76 -42.35
N LEU A 54 5.28 22.83 -42.55
CA LEU A 54 4.31 22.12 -41.72
C LEU A 54 4.52 20.60 -41.78
N ILE A 55 4.80 20.05 -42.96
CA ILE A 55 5.11 18.63 -43.13
C ILE A 55 6.37 18.25 -42.33
N ARG A 56 7.46 19.03 -42.45
CA ARG A 56 8.71 18.79 -41.71
C ARG A 56 8.53 18.90 -40.19
N ASP A 57 7.86 19.96 -39.73
CA ASP A 57 7.56 20.19 -38.32
C ASP A 57 6.70 19.04 -37.76
N THR A 58 5.72 18.56 -38.54
CA THR A 58 4.87 17.42 -38.16
C THR A 58 5.68 16.12 -38.06
N ASP A 59 6.59 15.85 -38.99
CA ASP A 59 7.46 14.67 -38.92
C ASP A 59 8.39 14.69 -37.69
N ASP A 60 9.00 15.84 -37.39
CA ASP A 60 9.81 16.03 -36.17
C ASP A 60 8.95 15.81 -34.90
N TYR A 61 7.74 16.35 -34.88
CA TYR A 61 6.80 16.16 -33.77
C TYR A 61 6.39 14.69 -33.59
N LEU A 62 6.06 13.98 -34.67
CA LEU A 62 5.71 12.56 -34.62
C LEU A 62 6.87 11.69 -34.12
N LYS A 63 8.10 11.99 -34.56
CA LYS A 63 9.31 11.34 -34.02
C LYS A 63 9.44 11.57 -32.53
N ARG A 64 9.22 12.80 -32.06
CA ARG A 64 9.26 13.10 -30.62
C ARG A 64 8.17 12.38 -29.84
N LEU A 65 6.95 12.31 -30.37
CA LEU A 65 5.84 11.60 -29.73
C LEU A 65 6.16 10.10 -29.53
N LYS A 66 6.82 9.47 -30.51
CA LYS A 66 7.31 8.08 -30.37
C LYS A 66 8.30 7.94 -29.21
N GLU A 67 9.24 8.87 -29.07
CA GLU A 67 10.19 8.86 -27.96
C GLU A 67 9.53 9.18 -26.61
N LEU A 68 8.60 10.14 -26.59
CA LEU A 68 7.81 10.48 -25.41
C LEU A 68 7.04 9.26 -24.91
N ARG A 69 6.40 8.51 -25.82
CA ARG A 69 5.70 7.26 -25.50
C ARG A 69 6.65 6.25 -24.83
N LYS A 70 7.84 6.01 -25.38
CA LYS A 70 8.83 5.10 -24.79
C LYS A 70 9.24 5.55 -23.38
N GLN A 71 9.43 6.86 -23.19
CA GLN A 71 9.77 7.42 -21.87
C GLN A 71 8.65 7.22 -20.85
N ILE A 72 7.39 7.44 -21.26
CA ILE A 72 6.20 7.21 -20.42
C ILE A 72 6.09 5.73 -20.04
N GLU A 73 6.21 4.82 -21.02
CA GLU A 73 6.15 3.38 -20.79
C GLU A 73 7.23 2.93 -19.80
N LYS A 74 8.47 3.44 -19.95
CA LYS A 74 9.56 3.16 -19.01
C LYS A 74 9.26 3.67 -17.60
N ARG A 75 8.82 4.93 -17.44
CA ARG A 75 8.46 5.50 -16.13
C ARG A 75 7.31 4.73 -15.47
N SER A 76 6.31 4.33 -16.23
CA SER A 76 5.17 3.55 -15.74
C SER A 76 5.60 2.17 -15.24
N GLN A 77 6.49 1.50 -15.98
CA GLN A 77 7.06 0.20 -15.59
C GLN A 77 7.92 0.31 -14.32
N GLU A 78 8.73 1.37 -14.21
CA GLU A 78 9.54 1.67 -13.02
C GLU A 78 8.66 1.81 -11.78
N LYS A 79 7.66 2.70 -11.87
CA LYS A 79 6.73 2.94 -10.78
C LYS A 79 6.00 1.67 -10.37
N THR A 80 5.61 0.85 -11.35
CA THR A 80 4.94 -0.44 -11.08
C THR A 80 5.83 -1.38 -10.27
N ILE A 81 7.09 -1.60 -10.69
CA ILE A 81 7.98 -2.52 -9.97
C ILE A 81 8.40 -1.99 -8.59
N GLU A 82 8.56 -0.67 -8.47
CA GLU A 82 8.84 -0.03 -7.19
C GLU A 82 7.68 -0.17 -6.20
N GLN A 83 6.45 0.04 -6.67
CA GLN A 83 5.25 -0.10 -5.86
C GLN A 83 5.08 -1.54 -5.38
N ILE A 84 5.19 -2.52 -6.28
CA ILE A 84 5.11 -3.95 -5.93
C ILE A 84 6.13 -4.33 -4.86
N HIS A 85 7.39 -3.88 -5.04
CA HIS A 85 8.44 -4.13 -4.05
C HIS A 85 8.10 -3.48 -2.71
N LYS A 86 7.64 -2.24 -2.72
CA LYS A 86 7.25 -1.50 -1.52
C LYS A 86 6.10 -2.21 -0.78
N ASP A 87 5.08 -2.67 -1.50
CA ASP A 87 3.90 -3.31 -0.91
C ASP A 87 4.27 -4.63 -0.24
N ILE A 88 5.04 -5.49 -0.93
CA ILE A 88 5.52 -6.76 -0.37
C ILE A 88 6.39 -6.51 0.87
N PHE A 89 7.35 -5.59 0.81
CA PHE A 89 8.23 -5.32 1.95
C PHE A 89 7.52 -4.62 3.11
N GLY A 90 6.51 -3.79 2.83
CA GLY A 90 5.66 -3.20 3.86
C GLY A 90 4.87 -4.26 4.62
N LEU A 91 4.27 -5.23 3.91
CA LEU A 91 3.57 -6.36 4.53
C LEU A 91 4.53 -7.27 5.30
N LEU A 92 5.71 -7.57 4.75
CA LEU A 92 6.72 -8.36 5.45
C LEU A 92 7.25 -7.63 6.69
N GLU A 93 7.38 -6.29 6.66
CA GLU A 93 7.73 -5.49 7.83
C GLU A 93 6.64 -5.57 8.91
N ALA A 94 5.35 -5.55 8.53
CA ALA A 94 4.25 -5.74 9.48
C ALA A 94 4.26 -7.13 10.14
N ILE A 95 4.68 -8.16 9.39
CA ILE A 95 4.71 -9.56 9.86
C ILE A 95 5.97 -9.89 10.66
N LEU A 96 7.13 -9.45 10.18
CA LEU A 96 8.45 -9.84 10.68
C LEU A 96 9.15 -8.74 11.47
N GLY A 97 8.60 -7.52 11.47
CA GLY A 97 9.25 -6.31 11.98
C GLY A 97 10.24 -5.70 10.98
N LYS A 98 10.65 -4.46 11.25
CA LYS A 98 11.57 -3.68 10.41
C LYS A 98 12.97 -4.29 10.39
N LYS A 99 13.42 -4.73 9.22
CA LYS A 99 14.69 -5.47 9.03
C LYS A 99 15.34 -5.15 7.69
N SER A 100 16.61 -5.51 7.54
CA SER A 100 17.30 -5.42 6.25
C SER A 100 16.71 -6.43 5.26
N GLN A 101 16.77 -6.12 3.97
CA GLN A 101 16.23 -6.97 2.91
C GLN A 101 16.73 -8.44 3.01
N VAL A 102 18.03 -8.62 3.26
CA VAL A 102 18.65 -9.95 3.39
C VAL A 102 18.07 -10.72 4.58
N ARG A 103 17.92 -10.06 5.73
CA ARG A 103 17.36 -10.69 6.93
C ARG A 103 15.88 -11.01 6.75
N THR A 104 15.12 -10.11 6.12
CA THR A 104 13.71 -10.35 5.78
C THR A 104 13.54 -11.59 4.90
N ILE A 105 14.38 -11.78 3.87
CA ILE A 105 14.33 -12.98 3.02
C ILE A 105 14.62 -14.24 3.84
N SER A 106 15.69 -14.23 4.65
CA SER A 106 16.07 -15.38 5.47
C SER A 106 14.98 -15.78 6.48
N GLU A 107 14.31 -14.80 7.10
CA GLU A 107 13.20 -15.09 8.01
C GLU A 107 11.94 -15.57 7.27
N PHE A 108 11.68 -15.01 6.08
CA PHE A 108 10.59 -15.48 5.22
C PHE A 108 10.81 -16.94 4.78
N GLU A 109 12.05 -17.34 4.47
CA GLU A 109 12.41 -18.75 4.25
C GLU A 109 12.09 -19.63 5.46
N GLY A 110 12.29 -19.10 6.68
CA GLY A 110 11.87 -19.76 7.91
C GLY A 110 10.36 -19.98 7.99
N LEU A 111 9.53 -19.04 7.52
CA LEU A 111 8.08 -19.20 7.44
C LEU A 111 7.68 -20.25 6.39
N VAL A 112 8.39 -20.31 5.26
CA VAL A 112 8.18 -21.35 4.23
C VAL A 112 8.53 -22.73 4.78
N LYS A 113 9.66 -22.87 5.49
CA LYS A 113 10.05 -24.15 6.14
C LYS A 113 9.04 -24.61 7.18
N LYS A 114 8.33 -23.69 7.84
CA LYS A 114 7.25 -23.98 8.80
C LYS A 114 5.89 -24.26 8.13
N GLY A 115 5.84 -24.31 6.79
CA GLY A 115 4.61 -24.53 6.04
C GLY A 115 3.61 -23.36 6.11
N LYS A 116 4.05 -22.17 6.53
CA LYS A 116 3.19 -20.96 6.57
C LYS A 116 3.03 -20.32 5.19
N PHE A 117 4.01 -20.54 4.31
CA PHE A 117 4.00 -20.12 2.92
C PHE A 117 4.62 -21.22 2.06
N THR A 118 4.38 -21.18 0.75
CA THR A 118 4.90 -22.16 -0.22
C THR A 118 6.28 -21.76 -0.75
N GLN A 119 7.00 -22.69 -1.39
CA GLN A 119 8.22 -22.38 -2.12
C GLN A 119 7.98 -21.42 -3.30
N GLN A 120 6.78 -21.45 -3.89
CA GLN A 120 6.38 -20.51 -4.93
C GLN A 120 6.41 -19.07 -4.40
N HIS A 121 5.93 -18.82 -3.18
CA HIS A 121 5.97 -17.49 -2.55
C HIS A 121 7.40 -16.96 -2.40
N LEU A 122 8.34 -17.81 -1.98
CA LEU A 122 9.76 -17.43 -1.90
C LEU A 122 10.35 -17.10 -3.26
N ARG A 123 10.00 -17.90 -4.29
CA ARG A 123 10.42 -17.63 -5.66
C ARG A 123 9.89 -16.27 -6.15
N ILE A 124 8.60 -15.99 -5.93
CA ILE A 124 7.97 -14.71 -6.30
C ILE A 124 8.70 -13.53 -5.63
N LEU A 125 8.96 -13.63 -4.32
CA LEU A 125 9.70 -12.59 -3.58
C LEU A 125 11.07 -12.31 -4.22
N ARG A 126 11.84 -13.37 -4.51
CA ARG A 126 13.16 -13.26 -5.14
C ARG A 126 13.07 -12.69 -6.55
N ASP A 127 12.07 -13.09 -7.33
CA ASP A 127 11.85 -12.60 -8.69
C ASP A 127 11.51 -11.10 -8.71
N VAL A 128 10.70 -10.61 -7.76
CA VAL A 128 10.41 -9.18 -7.62
C VAL A 128 11.68 -8.38 -7.28
N ILE A 129 12.50 -8.87 -6.36
CA ILE A 129 13.78 -8.22 -5.98
C ILE A 129 14.73 -8.18 -7.17
N LYS A 130 14.83 -9.28 -7.91
CA LYS A 130 15.64 -9.38 -9.12
C LYS A 130 15.13 -8.42 -10.20
N ALA A 131 13.81 -8.38 -10.43
CA ALA A 131 13.19 -7.48 -11.40
C ALA A 131 13.45 -6.00 -11.08
N LYS A 132 13.32 -5.59 -9.81
CA LYS A 132 13.68 -4.22 -9.37
C LYS A 132 15.16 -3.90 -9.65
N THR A 133 16.05 -4.85 -9.38
CA THR A 133 17.50 -4.67 -9.59
C THR A 133 17.87 -4.61 -11.07
N GLU A 134 17.31 -5.50 -11.89
CA GLU A 134 17.49 -5.52 -13.34
C GLU A 134 16.91 -4.26 -14.01
N PHE A 135 15.77 -3.75 -13.50
CA PHE A 135 15.17 -2.51 -13.98
C PHE A 135 16.10 -1.31 -13.76
N LYS A 136 16.68 -1.17 -12.57
CA LYS A 136 17.67 -0.12 -12.28
C LYS A 136 18.91 -0.17 -13.18
N LYS A 137 19.25 -1.37 -13.68
CA LYS A 137 20.35 -1.58 -14.63
C LYS A 137 19.94 -1.37 -16.10
N GLY A 138 18.68 -0.99 -16.36
CA GLY A 138 18.14 -0.82 -17.72
C GLY A 138 17.92 -2.14 -18.48
N LYS A 139 17.89 -3.28 -17.79
CA LYS A 139 17.87 -4.64 -18.40
C LYS A 139 16.49 -5.29 -18.43
N LEU A 140 15.46 -4.64 -17.91
CA LEU A 140 14.12 -5.22 -17.84
C LEU A 140 13.27 -4.82 -19.05
N ASN A 141 12.45 -5.75 -19.55
CA ASN A 141 11.47 -5.50 -20.61
C ASN A 141 10.03 -5.52 -20.02
N ALA A 142 9.08 -4.99 -20.78
CA ALA A 142 7.67 -4.86 -20.37
C ALA A 142 7.05 -6.19 -19.91
N HIS A 143 7.36 -7.28 -20.61
CA HIS A 143 6.83 -8.61 -20.30
C HIS A 143 7.27 -9.11 -18.92
N LYS A 144 8.54 -8.90 -18.54
CA LYS A 144 9.05 -9.26 -17.22
C LYS A 144 8.38 -8.44 -16.10
N VAL A 145 8.08 -7.16 -16.34
CA VAL A 145 7.36 -6.32 -15.37
C VAL A 145 5.96 -6.86 -15.15
N ASP A 146 5.23 -7.17 -16.24
CA ASP A 146 3.86 -7.67 -16.14
C ASP A 146 3.80 -9.03 -15.44
N ALA A 147 4.74 -9.93 -15.75
CA ALA A 147 4.86 -11.22 -15.07
C ALA A 147 5.16 -11.05 -13.58
N ALA A 148 6.10 -10.17 -13.22
CA ALA A 148 6.40 -9.87 -11.82
C ALA A 148 5.17 -9.31 -11.08
N ARG A 149 4.40 -8.43 -11.73
CA ARG A 149 3.14 -7.88 -11.19
C ARG A 149 2.11 -8.97 -10.91
N LYS A 150 1.80 -9.81 -11.91
CA LYS A 150 0.80 -10.89 -11.78
C LYS A 150 1.17 -11.86 -10.67
N ASN A 151 2.44 -12.26 -10.63
CA ASN A 151 2.96 -13.16 -9.60
C ASN A 151 2.96 -12.50 -8.22
N ALA A 152 3.31 -11.23 -8.12
CA ALA A 152 3.32 -10.49 -6.86
C ALA A 152 1.93 -10.41 -6.22
N SER A 153 0.86 -10.29 -7.01
CA SER A 153 -0.52 -10.28 -6.48
C SER A 153 -0.83 -11.53 -5.65
N ILE A 154 -0.32 -12.70 -6.05
CA ILE A 154 -0.48 -13.96 -5.29
C ILE A 154 0.17 -13.82 -3.91
N LEU A 155 1.44 -13.40 -3.88
CA LEU A 155 2.18 -13.23 -2.63
C LEU A 155 1.56 -12.14 -1.74
N ILE A 156 1.13 -11.02 -2.32
CA ILE A 156 0.52 -9.91 -1.57
C ILE A 156 -0.76 -10.36 -0.87
N ASN A 157 -1.65 -11.06 -1.58
CA ASN A 157 -2.89 -11.56 -0.99
C ASN A 157 -2.62 -12.50 0.18
N ASP A 158 -1.71 -13.46 0.00
CA ASP A 158 -1.38 -14.42 1.07
C ASP A 158 -0.67 -13.76 2.26
N LEU A 159 0.13 -12.71 2.03
CA LEU A 159 0.73 -11.92 3.09
C LEU A 159 -0.32 -11.14 3.89
N ILE A 160 -1.31 -10.54 3.21
CA ILE A 160 -2.44 -9.86 3.85
C ILE A 160 -3.21 -10.85 4.73
N ASP A 161 -3.60 -11.99 4.16
CA ASP A 161 -4.32 -13.05 4.87
C ASP A 161 -3.53 -13.55 6.08
N TYR A 162 -2.24 -13.83 5.90
CA TYR A 162 -1.39 -14.27 7.00
C TYR A 162 -1.28 -13.23 8.10
N SER A 163 -1.09 -11.94 7.75
CA SER A 163 -1.03 -10.85 8.72
C SER A 163 -2.33 -10.76 9.52
N GLN A 164 -3.48 -10.76 8.85
CA GLN A 164 -4.79 -10.68 9.50
C GLN A 164 -5.04 -11.89 10.43
N ARG A 165 -4.70 -13.10 9.99
CA ARG A 165 -4.81 -14.31 10.83
C ARG A 165 -3.88 -14.25 12.04
N SER A 166 -2.65 -13.77 11.86
CA SER A 166 -1.70 -13.58 12.95
C SER A 166 -2.23 -12.59 14.00
N ASP A 167 -2.95 -11.56 13.55
CA ASP A 167 -3.55 -10.55 14.43
C ASP A 167 -4.70 -11.14 15.25
N LEU A 168 -5.59 -11.90 14.60
CA LEU A 168 -6.68 -12.61 15.27
C LEU A 168 -6.17 -13.62 16.30
N VAL A 169 -5.14 -14.41 15.97
CA VAL A 169 -4.55 -15.37 16.91
C VAL A 169 -3.92 -14.65 18.11
N SER A 170 -3.31 -13.49 17.89
CA SER A 170 -2.70 -12.70 18.96
C SER A 170 -3.76 -12.08 19.88
N LEU A 171 -4.87 -11.64 19.31
CA LEU A 171 -6.06 -11.17 20.03
C LEU A 171 -6.66 -12.26 20.93
N GLU A 172 -6.95 -13.43 20.36
CA GLU A 172 -7.62 -14.51 21.08
C GLU A 172 -6.76 -15.08 22.22
N LYS A 173 -5.43 -15.13 22.07
CA LYS A 173 -4.52 -15.61 23.14
C LYS A 173 -4.57 -14.78 24.43
N GLY A 174 -4.94 -13.50 24.32
CA GLY A 174 -5.03 -12.59 25.45
C GLY A 174 -6.45 -12.39 25.97
N ARG A 175 -7.46 -12.95 25.30
CA ARG A 175 -8.87 -12.66 25.56
C ARG A 175 -9.47 -13.71 26.49
N MET A 176 -10.19 -13.23 27.49
CA MET A 176 -10.97 -14.02 28.43
C MET A 176 -12.39 -13.48 28.45
N ARG A 177 -13.40 -14.36 28.47
CA ARG A 177 -14.78 -13.94 28.72
C ARG A 177 -15.06 -14.02 30.21
N LEU A 178 -15.71 -13.00 30.74
CA LEU A 178 -16.08 -12.89 32.15
C LEU A 178 -17.60 -12.90 32.27
N ARG A 179 -18.13 -13.73 33.16
CA ARG A 179 -19.53 -13.69 33.60
C ARG A 179 -19.61 -12.99 34.94
N TYR A 180 -20.50 -12.03 35.10
CA TYR A 180 -20.68 -11.33 36.38
C TYR A 180 -22.16 -10.94 36.57
N LYS A 181 -22.54 -10.59 37.80
CA LYS A 181 -23.92 -10.15 38.10
C LYS A 181 -23.98 -8.64 38.31
N LYS A 182 -24.88 -7.96 37.59
CA LYS A 182 -25.22 -6.55 37.82
C LYS A 182 -26.71 -6.45 38.09
N ASN A 183 -27.10 -5.97 39.28
CA ASN A 183 -28.50 -5.85 39.70
C ASN A 183 -29.30 -7.15 39.55
N GLY A 184 -28.68 -8.30 39.90
CA GLY A 184 -29.31 -9.62 39.82
C GLY A 184 -29.41 -10.22 38.41
N LYS A 185 -28.96 -9.52 37.37
CA LYS A 185 -28.91 -10.03 35.99
C LYS A 185 -27.51 -10.52 35.64
N ASP A 186 -27.46 -11.64 34.91
CA ASP A 186 -26.20 -12.14 34.35
C ASP A 186 -25.76 -11.24 33.20
N MET A 187 -24.51 -10.80 33.29
CA MET A 187 -23.85 -9.94 32.31
C MET A 187 -22.59 -10.64 31.80
N THR A 188 -22.14 -10.22 30.62
CA THR A 188 -20.86 -10.65 30.06
C THR A 188 -19.95 -9.45 29.85
N ALA A 189 -18.67 -9.65 30.13
CA ALA A 189 -17.60 -8.72 29.79
C ALA A 189 -16.46 -9.50 29.14
N GLU A 190 -15.56 -8.80 28.46
CA GLU A 190 -14.36 -9.41 27.93
C GLU A 190 -13.12 -8.71 28.47
N LEU A 191 -12.13 -9.50 28.84
CA LEU A 191 -10.83 -9.02 29.29
C LEU A 191 -9.80 -9.39 28.23
N LEU A 192 -9.21 -8.40 27.58
CA LEU A 192 -8.08 -8.58 26.67
C LEU A 192 -6.81 -8.13 27.36
N HIS A 193 -5.85 -9.02 27.53
CA HIS A 193 -4.50 -8.66 27.94
C HIS A 193 -3.59 -8.59 26.71
N CYS A 194 -2.84 -7.50 26.55
CA CYS A 194 -1.83 -7.34 25.52
C CYS A 194 -0.69 -6.46 26.04
N ASN A 195 0.55 -6.78 25.71
CA ASN A 195 1.73 -5.98 26.02
C ASN A 195 1.83 -5.46 27.48
N GLY A 196 1.36 -6.24 28.46
CA GLY A 196 1.38 -5.85 29.88
C GLY A 196 0.24 -4.92 30.31
N ILE A 197 -0.71 -4.62 29.43
CA ILE A 197 -1.90 -3.80 29.69
C ILE A 197 -3.14 -4.69 29.51
N SER A 198 -4.13 -4.53 30.39
CA SER A 198 -5.42 -5.20 30.27
C SER A 198 -6.49 -4.21 29.83
N PHE A 199 -7.43 -4.66 29.00
CA PHE A 199 -8.58 -3.90 28.55
C PHE A 199 -9.85 -4.67 28.88
N LEU A 200 -10.78 -4.03 29.57
CA LEU A 200 -12.07 -4.57 29.94
C LEU A 200 -13.15 -3.97 29.05
N PHE A 201 -13.81 -4.81 28.26
CA PHE A 201 -14.88 -4.46 27.34
C PHE A 201 -16.23 -4.73 28.00
N ARG A 202 -17.10 -3.71 27.99
CA ARG A 202 -18.46 -3.75 28.52
C ARG A 202 -19.39 -3.02 27.56
N GLU A 203 -20.70 -3.14 27.79
CA GLU A 203 -21.72 -2.39 27.03
C GLU A 203 -21.46 -0.88 27.02
N GLU A 204 -20.94 -0.34 28.13
CA GLU A 204 -20.67 1.09 28.33
C GLU A 204 -19.33 1.55 27.70
N GLY A 205 -18.57 0.64 27.09
CA GLY A 205 -17.31 0.94 26.40
C GLY A 205 -16.10 0.14 26.92
N VAL A 206 -14.90 0.66 26.64
CA VAL A 206 -13.63 0.01 26.98
C VAL A 206 -12.95 0.73 28.13
N LYS A 207 -12.53 -0.03 29.14
CA LYS A 207 -11.68 0.45 30.23
C LYS A 207 -10.29 -0.16 30.13
N LYS A 208 -9.26 0.64 30.36
CA LYS A 208 -7.86 0.22 30.47
C LYS A 208 -7.53 -0.04 31.94
N ILE A 209 -6.84 -1.15 32.18
CA ILE A 209 -6.43 -1.62 33.50
C ILE A 209 -4.90 -1.75 33.49
N THR A 210 -4.26 -0.90 34.28
CA THR A 210 -2.83 -0.94 34.59
C THR A 210 -2.69 -1.10 36.11
N ASP A 211 -2.28 -0.04 36.81
CA ASP A 211 -2.36 0.05 38.28
C ASP A 211 -3.71 0.58 38.77
N LYS A 212 -4.45 1.22 37.85
CA LYS A 212 -5.78 1.79 38.06
C LYS A 212 -6.66 1.48 36.85
N ILE A 213 -7.96 1.73 37.01
CA ILE A 213 -8.97 1.59 35.95
C ILE A 213 -9.30 2.97 35.39
N GLU A 214 -9.16 3.12 34.09
CA GLU A 214 -9.45 4.37 33.37
C GLU A 214 -10.19 4.09 32.06
N ASN A 215 -10.91 5.08 31.52
CA ASN A 215 -11.57 4.93 30.23
C ASN A 215 -10.52 4.82 29.11
N SER A 216 -10.82 4.03 28.08
CA SER A 216 -9.93 3.79 26.95
C SER A 216 -10.72 3.79 25.64
N SER A 217 -10.01 3.60 24.53
CA SER A 217 -10.58 3.61 23.19
C SER A 217 -10.08 2.43 22.36
N MET A 218 -10.83 2.08 21.31
CA MET A 218 -10.42 1.06 20.34
C MET A 218 -9.08 1.37 19.66
N LYS A 219 -8.69 2.65 19.59
CA LYS A 219 -7.38 3.07 19.06
C LYS A 219 -6.23 2.63 19.97
N GLU A 220 -6.40 2.75 21.30
CA GLU A 220 -5.39 2.29 22.27
C GLU A 220 -5.28 0.76 22.28
N VAL A 221 -6.42 0.07 22.21
CA VAL A 221 -6.50 -1.39 22.09
C VAL A 221 -5.72 -1.86 20.85
N SER A 222 -5.97 -1.25 19.70
CA SER A 222 -5.32 -1.59 18.43
C SER A 222 -3.79 -1.41 18.51
N GLY A 223 -3.33 -0.27 19.04
CA GLY A 223 -1.90 -0.01 19.22
C GLY A 223 -1.23 -1.00 20.19
N CYS A 224 -1.93 -1.46 21.21
CA CYS A 224 -1.42 -2.47 22.14
C CYS A 224 -1.26 -3.85 21.48
N ILE A 225 -2.24 -4.27 20.68
CA ILE A 225 -2.19 -5.54 19.92
C ILE A 225 -1.01 -5.53 18.95
N GLU A 226 -0.79 -4.42 18.24
CA GLU A 226 0.34 -4.26 17.32
C GLU A 226 1.70 -4.50 18.00
N GLN A 227 1.88 -3.98 19.21
CA GLN A 227 3.11 -4.16 19.98
C GLN A 227 3.29 -5.61 20.47
N GLN A 228 2.19 -6.30 20.77
CA GLN A 228 2.21 -7.70 21.24
C GLN A 228 2.63 -8.69 20.15
N LYS A 229 2.41 -8.41 18.84
CA LYS A 229 2.75 -9.32 17.71
C LYS A 229 4.18 -9.85 17.76
N SER A 230 5.10 -9.08 18.35
CA SER A 230 6.53 -9.42 18.47
C SER A 230 6.88 -10.32 19.67
N LYS A 231 5.96 -10.53 20.63
CA LYS A 231 6.21 -11.23 21.90
C LYS A 231 5.54 -12.60 21.93
N LYS A 232 6.30 -13.64 22.30
CA LYS A 232 5.83 -15.04 22.31
C LYS A 232 4.99 -15.44 23.52
N GLY A 233 4.98 -14.66 24.59
CA GLY A 233 4.31 -15.01 25.85
C GLY A 233 3.37 -13.91 26.33
N LEU A 234 2.28 -14.34 26.98
CA LEU A 234 1.34 -13.50 27.70
C LEU A 234 1.57 -13.71 29.20
N LYS A 235 1.81 -12.65 29.96
CA LYS A 235 1.90 -12.70 31.42
C LYS A 235 0.94 -11.68 32.01
N VAL A 236 -0.13 -12.17 32.63
CA VAL A 236 -1.10 -11.32 33.32
C VAL A 236 -0.71 -11.24 34.79
N HIS A 237 -0.55 -10.03 35.32
CA HIS A 237 -0.26 -9.85 36.74
C HIS A 237 -1.55 -10.11 37.56
N PRO A 238 -1.50 -10.86 38.70
CA PRO A 238 -2.70 -11.18 39.49
C PRO A 238 -3.54 -9.98 39.90
N ARG A 239 -2.88 -8.86 40.22
CA ARG A 239 -3.51 -7.55 40.54
C ARG A 239 -4.55 -7.08 39.51
N VAL A 240 -4.43 -7.49 38.24
CA VAL A 240 -5.44 -7.21 37.21
C VAL A 240 -6.80 -7.79 37.63
N PHE A 241 -6.83 -9.04 38.11
CA PHE A 241 -8.06 -9.71 38.52
C PHE A 241 -8.65 -9.09 39.78
N ASP A 242 -7.81 -8.59 40.70
CA ASP A 242 -8.28 -7.84 41.87
C ASP A 242 -8.99 -6.54 41.45
N LEU A 243 -8.41 -5.81 40.50
CA LEU A 243 -9.01 -4.60 39.95
C LEU A 243 -10.31 -4.91 39.20
N VAL A 244 -10.34 -5.98 38.39
CA VAL A 244 -11.57 -6.44 37.72
C VAL A 244 -12.64 -6.82 38.75
N LYS A 245 -12.27 -7.49 39.84
CA LYS A 245 -13.19 -7.87 40.92
C LYS A 245 -13.78 -6.63 41.60
N ASN A 246 -12.96 -5.62 41.86
CA ASN A 246 -13.43 -4.36 42.45
C ASN A 246 -14.40 -3.61 41.52
N GLU A 247 -14.26 -3.76 40.21
CA GLU A 247 -15.08 -3.07 39.21
C GLU A 247 -16.36 -3.83 38.84
N LEU A 248 -16.34 -5.17 38.81
CA LEU A 248 -17.46 -6.01 38.38
C LEU A 248 -18.17 -6.73 39.53
N GLY A 249 -17.57 -6.79 40.71
CA GLY A 249 -17.96 -7.72 41.78
C GLY A 249 -17.40 -9.12 41.53
N ASP A 250 -18.03 -10.12 42.13
CA ASP A 250 -17.69 -11.52 41.85
C ASP A 250 -17.96 -11.86 40.38
N PHE A 251 -17.01 -12.57 39.76
CA PHE A 251 -17.08 -12.99 38.37
C PHE A 251 -16.51 -14.39 38.17
N GLU A 252 -16.94 -15.02 37.08
CA GLU A 252 -16.43 -16.30 36.60
C GLU A 252 -15.72 -16.11 35.27
N ILE A 253 -14.58 -16.77 35.08
CA ILE A 253 -13.89 -16.81 33.79
C ILE A 253 -14.51 -17.94 32.96
N ILE A 254 -15.05 -17.60 31.80
CA ILE A 254 -15.54 -18.55 30.81
C ILE A 254 -14.44 -18.76 29.77
N LEU A 255 -13.97 -20.01 29.63
CA LEU A 255 -13.04 -20.45 28.59
C LEU A 255 -13.79 -20.93 27.35
#